data_AF-A0A3N5PA22-F1
#
_entry.id   AF-A0A3N5PA22-F1
#
_cell.length_a   1.000
_cell.length_b   1.000
_cell.length_c   1.000
_cell.angle_alpha   90.00
_cell.angle_beta   90.00
_cell.angle_gamma   90.00
#
_symmetry.space_group_name_H-M   'P 1'
#
loop_
_entity.id
_entity.type
_entity.pdbx_description
1 polymer ?
#
loop_
_entity_poly.entity_id
_entity_poly.type
_entity_poly.pdbx_seq_one_letter_code
_entity_poly.pdbx_strand_id
1 'polypeptide(L)'
;MKREPGILVSREHGVNPSMGVCVNCGESTGEIILVGKCNKHICRNCKLEIYQNGTPQKCPRCGSGDTFLKEVDVAAPREMPHGLCDKCKADNERMGALVRQGGIYWRCPACGSNGVILPGKPLALAVRHQLQLAAPKPCGVELTPEQCPVCSKRR
;
A
#
# COMPACT_ATOMS: atom_id res chain seq x y z
N MET A 1 0.01 -31.19 14.23
CA MET A 1 -1.43 -31.11 13.90
C MET A 1 -1.66 -29.86 13.06
N LYS A 2 -2.15 -29.98 11.82
CA LYS A 2 -2.60 -28.82 11.04
C LYS A 2 -3.94 -28.38 11.63
N ARG A 3 -4.04 -27.12 12.09
CA ARG A 3 -5.34 -26.56 12.53
C ARG A 3 -6.25 -26.47 11.32
N GLU A 4 -7.51 -26.89 11.49
CA GLU A 4 -8.55 -26.67 10.50
C GLU A 4 -8.73 -25.17 10.24
N PRO A 5 -9.01 -24.75 9.00
CA PRO A 5 -9.31 -23.37 8.69
C PRO A 5 -10.60 -22.97 9.42
N GLY A 6 -10.49 -22.01 10.34
CA GLY A 6 -11.60 -21.50 11.12
C GLY A 6 -11.31 -20.10 11.65
N ILE A 7 -12.37 -19.32 11.90
CA ILE A 7 -12.25 -18.00 12.50
C ILE A 7 -12.08 -18.20 14.01
N LEU A 8 -11.00 -17.65 14.58
CA LEU A 8 -10.85 -17.59 16.03
C LEU A 8 -11.86 -16.58 16.55
N VAL A 9 -12.81 -17.02 17.37
CA VAL A 9 -13.88 -16.18 17.93
C VAL A 9 -13.37 -15.50 19.20
N SER A 10 -13.64 -14.20 19.37
CA SER A 10 -13.33 -13.50 20.63
C SER A 10 -14.31 -13.95 21.71
N ARG A 11 -13.82 -14.19 22.93
CA ARG A 11 -14.69 -14.61 24.05
C ARG A 11 -15.64 -13.49 24.48
N GLU A 12 -15.20 -12.25 24.36
CA GLU A 12 -15.96 -11.08 24.82
C GLU A 12 -16.90 -10.56 23.73
N HIS A 13 -16.45 -10.54 22.48
CA HIS A 13 -17.17 -9.87 21.40
C HIS A 13 -17.68 -10.81 20.31
N GLY A 14 -17.37 -12.11 20.38
CA GLY A 14 -17.73 -13.04 19.33
C GLY A 14 -17.01 -12.74 18.02
N VAL A 15 -17.79 -12.50 16.96
CA VAL A 15 -17.31 -12.04 15.65
C VAL A 15 -17.84 -10.63 15.42
N ASN A 16 -16.95 -9.67 15.28
CA ASN A 16 -17.27 -8.27 15.04
C ASN A 16 -17.23 -7.95 13.54
N PRO A 17 -18.31 -7.39 12.97
CA PRO A 17 -18.28 -6.84 11.63
C PRO A 17 -17.61 -5.46 11.63
N SER A 18 -16.64 -5.29 10.75
CA SER A 18 -15.95 -4.02 10.48
C SER A 18 -16.08 -3.67 9.00
N MET A 19 -16.23 -2.40 8.68
CA MET A 19 -16.19 -1.92 7.31
C MET A 19 -14.72 -1.90 6.81
N GLY A 20 -14.47 -2.49 5.64
CA GLY A 20 -13.18 -2.39 4.98
C GLY A 20 -12.93 -0.99 4.44
N VAL A 21 -11.75 -0.45 4.70
CA VAL A 21 -11.28 0.82 4.14
C VAL A 21 -9.98 0.65 3.38
N CYS A 22 -9.86 1.35 2.27
CA CYS A 22 -8.74 1.30 1.34
C CYS A 22 -7.44 1.70 2.06
N VAL A 23 -6.42 0.85 1.98
CA VAL A 23 -5.11 1.14 2.60
C VAL A 23 -4.41 2.32 1.94
N ASN A 24 -4.86 2.80 0.78
CA ASN A 24 -4.28 3.93 0.08
C ASN A 24 -4.99 5.24 0.44
N CYS A 25 -6.28 5.37 0.12
CA CYS A 25 -7.04 6.61 0.26
C CYS A 25 -7.97 6.66 1.49
N GLY A 26 -8.21 5.55 2.19
CA GLY A 26 -9.14 5.49 3.33
C GLY A 26 -10.63 5.42 2.96
N GLU A 27 -11.00 5.48 1.67
CA GLU A 27 -12.38 5.25 1.24
C GLU A 27 -12.82 3.81 1.50
N SER A 28 -14.12 3.58 1.67
CA SER A 28 -14.68 2.22 1.83
C SER A 28 -14.30 1.32 0.64
N THR A 29 -13.96 0.06 0.91
CA THR A 29 -13.81 -0.97 -0.13
C THR A 29 -15.12 -1.66 -0.48
N GLY A 30 -16.21 -1.37 0.23
CA GLY A 30 -17.50 -2.06 0.08
C GLY A 30 -17.53 -3.45 0.73
N GLU A 31 -16.46 -3.85 1.40
CA GLU A 31 -16.34 -5.17 2.03
C GLU A 31 -16.63 -5.09 3.53
N ILE A 32 -17.33 -6.10 4.05
CA ILE A 32 -17.49 -6.31 5.50
C ILE A 32 -16.47 -7.35 5.92
N ILE A 33 -15.64 -7.00 6.90
CA ILE A 33 -14.62 -7.84 7.47
C ILE A 33 -15.16 -8.41 8.78
N LEU A 34 -15.22 -9.73 8.86
CA LEU A 34 -15.60 -10.43 10.07
C LEU A 34 -14.36 -10.75 10.88
N VAL A 35 -14.24 -10.12 12.06
CA VAL A 35 -13.07 -10.22 12.91
C VAL A 35 -13.47 -10.77 14.26
N GLY A 36 -12.98 -11.97 14.58
CA GLY A 36 -13.05 -12.50 15.94
C GLY A 36 -11.81 -12.07 16.74
N LYS A 37 -11.16 -13.02 17.42
CA LYS A 37 -9.89 -12.77 18.08
C LYS A 37 -8.80 -12.46 17.03
N CYS A 38 -8.16 -11.31 17.15
CA CYS A 38 -7.05 -10.89 16.28
C CYS A 38 -5.96 -10.14 17.05
N ASN A 39 -4.75 -10.09 16.48
CA ASN A 39 -3.67 -9.26 16.99
C ASN A 39 -3.61 -7.94 16.23
N LYS A 40 -3.23 -6.88 16.94
CA LYS A 40 -2.94 -5.58 16.34
C LYS A 40 -1.43 -5.41 16.15
N HIS A 41 -1.04 -5.10 14.93
CA HIS A 41 0.33 -4.78 14.55
C HIS A 41 0.41 -3.34 14.05
N ILE A 42 1.51 -2.66 14.34
CA ILE A 42 1.75 -1.31 13.81
C ILE A 42 3.03 -1.34 12.97
N CYS A 43 2.91 -0.96 11.71
CA CYS A 43 4.06 -0.83 10.81
C CYS A 43 4.97 0.32 11.30
N ARG A 44 6.26 0.05 11.53
CA ARG A 44 7.19 1.09 12.01
C ARG A 44 7.45 2.16 10.95
N ASN A 45 7.41 1.79 9.68
CA ASN A 45 7.69 2.66 8.54
C ASN A 45 6.51 3.60 8.22
N CYS A 46 5.33 3.05 7.92
CA CYS A 46 4.19 3.84 7.47
C CYS A 46 3.08 4.04 8.51
N LYS A 47 3.28 3.55 9.74
CA LYS A 47 2.34 3.64 10.89
C LYS A 47 0.95 3.03 10.66
N LEU A 48 0.78 2.26 9.59
CA LEU A 48 -0.45 1.53 9.32
C LEU A 48 -0.72 0.52 10.44
N GLU A 49 -1.97 0.54 10.94
CA GLU A 49 -2.49 -0.48 11.83
C GLU A 49 -2.96 -1.69 11.02
N ILE A 50 -2.48 -2.87 11.39
CA ILE A 50 -2.72 -4.13 10.68
C ILE A 50 -3.34 -5.10 11.69
N TYR A 51 -4.50 -5.64 11.36
CA TYR A 51 -5.23 -6.58 12.20
C TYR A 51 -5.15 -7.96 11.56
N GLN A 52 -4.43 -8.89 12.19
CA GLN A 52 -4.24 -10.23 11.65
C GLN A 52 -3.95 -11.25 12.76
N ASN A 53 -4.13 -12.53 12.44
CA ASN A 53 -3.73 -13.63 13.32
C ASN A 53 -2.38 -14.20 12.90
N GLY A 54 -1.54 -14.56 13.88
CA GLY A 54 -0.25 -15.21 13.64
C GLY A 54 0.92 -14.24 13.38
N THR A 55 1.97 -14.75 12.73
CA THR A 55 3.24 -14.04 12.53
C THR A 55 3.02 -12.80 11.67
N PRO A 56 3.57 -11.63 12.06
CA PRO A 56 3.45 -10.41 11.27
C PRO A 56 3.92 -10.63 9.81
N GLN A 57 3.05 -10.32 8.85
CA GLN A 57 3.41 -10.31 7.43
C GLN A 57 4.02 -8.95 7.05
N LYS A 58 4.62 -8.89 5.86
CA LYS A 58 5.06 -7.60 5.28
C LYS A 58 3.89 -6.62 5.28
N CYS A 59 4.17 -5.36 5.64
CA CYS A 59 3.15 -4.32 5.68
C CYS A 59 2.42 -4.22 4.32
N PRO A 60 1.08 -4.30 4.26
CA PRO A 60 0.34 -4.31 2.99
C PRO A 60 0.43 -2.98 2.23
N ARG A 61 0.75 -1.88 2.92
CA ARG A 61 0.93 -0.55 2.31
C ARG A 61 2.34 -0.31 1.78
N CYS A 62 3.38 -0.64 2.57
CA CYS A 62 4.76 -0.25 2.23
C CYS A 62 5.74 -1.42 2.07
N GLY A 63 5.29 -2.67 2.27
CA GLY A 63 6.11 -3.87 2.11
C GLY A 63 7.17 -4.09 3.19
N SER A 64 7.32 -3.20 4.18
CA SER A 64 8.32 -3.35 5.25
C SER A 64 8.04 -4.58 6.11
N GLY A 65 9.09 -5.32 6.48
CA GLY A 65 9.00 -6.43 7.45
C GLY A 65 8.94 -5.98 8.92
N ASP A 66 9.33 -4.73 9.21
CA ASP A 66 9.38 -4.21 10.58
C ASP A 66 8.01 -3.74 11.06
N THR A 67 7.26 -4.68 11.61
CA THR A 67 6.01 -4.42 12.35
C THR A 67 6.22 -4.73 13.82
N PHE A 68 5.78 -3.84 14.71
CA PHE A 68 5.75 -4.13 16.15
C PHE A 68 4.39 -4.73 16.51
N LEU A 69 4.41 -5.87 17.21
CA LEU A 69 3.22 -6.55 17.72
C LEU A 69 2.77 -5.89 19.02
N LYS A 70 1.50 -5.48 19.08
CA LYS A 70 0.81 -5.23 20.35
C LYS A 70 -0.23 -6.35 20.48
N GLU A 71 0.11 -7.39 21.23
CA GLU A 71 -0.80 -8.51 21.47
C GLU A 71 -1.91 -8.03 22.40
N VAL A 72 -3.09 -7.82 21.82
CA VAL A 72 -4.27 -7.37 22.56
C VAL A 72 -5.46 -8.03 21.88
N ASP A 73 -6.28 -8.76 22.65
CA ASP A 73 -7.61 -9.16 22.21
C ASP A 73 -8.43 -7.88 22.11
N VAL A 74 -8.45 -7.27 20.91
CA VAL A 74 -9.12 -5.99 20.68
C VAL A 74 -10.47 -6.24 20.04
N ALA A 75 -11.48 -5.52 20.51
CA ALA A 75 -12.64 -5.23 19.68
C ALA A 75 -12.15 -4.64 18.35
N ALA A 76 -12.59 -5.23 17.24
CA ALA A 76 -12.26 -4.71 15.93
C ALA A 76 -12.85 -3.30 15.80
N PRO A 77 -12.09 -2.32 15.28
CA PRO A 77 -12.63 -0.99 15.06
C PRO A 77 -13.77 -1.04 14.03
N ARG A 78 -14.65 -0.04 14.04
CA ARG A 78 -15.76 0.07 13.07
C ARG A 78 -15.25 0.04 11.62
N GLU A 79 -14.05 0.57 11.40
CA GLU A 79 -13.39 0.62 10.09
C GLU A 79 -12.00 0.00 10.18
N MET A 80 -11.66 -0.81 9.18
CA MET A 80 -10.42 -1.58 9.16
C MET A 80 -9.70 -1.46 7.82
N PRO A 81 -8.39 -1.13 7.81
CA PRO A 81 -7.61 -1.10 6.59
C PRO A 81 -7.56 -2.47 5.91
N HIS A 82 -8.10 -2.56 4.70
CA HIS A 82 -8.19 -3.80 3.94
C HIS A 82 -8.19 -3.52 2.44
N GLY A 83 -7.20 -4.08 1.73
CA GLY A 83 -7.12 -3.98 0.28
C GLY A 83 -7.11 -2.56 -0.28
N LEU A 84 -7.45 -2.44 -1.55
CA LEU A 84 -7.61 -1.17 -2.26
C LEU A 84 -9.08 -1.02 -2.69
N CYS A 85 -9.62 0.20 -2.65
CA CYS A 85 -10.89 0.48 -3.30
C CYS A 85 -10.74 0.39 -4.82
N ASP A 86 -11.86 0.24 -5.54
CA ASP A 86 -11.86 0.04 -7.00
C ASP A 86 -11.20 1.17 -7.76
N LYS A 87 -11.34 2.42 -7.28
CA LYS A 87 -10.63 3.58 -7.82
C LYS A 87 -9.12 3.41 -7.73
N CYS A 88 -8.61 3.05 -6.54
CA CYS A 88 -7.18 2.84 -6.33
C CYS A 88 -6.65 1.60 -7.07
N LYS A 89 -7.47 0.54 -7.24
CA LYS A 89 -7.13 -0.61 -8.09
C LYS A 89 -6.96 -0.17 -9.54
N ALA A 90 -7.96 0.52 -10.10
CA ALA A 90 -7.93 1.02 -11.47
C ALA A 90 -6.75 1.97 -11.73
N ASP A 91 -6.47 2.88 -10.78
CA ASP A 91 -5.30 3.77 -10.89
C ASP A 91 -3.98 3.00 -10.86
N ASN A 92 -3.83 2.02 -9.98
CA ASN A 92 -2.65 1.16 -9.93
C ASN A 92 -2.46 0.35 -11.22
N GLU A 93 -3.54 -0.23 -11.76
CA GLU A 93 -3.50 -0.97 -13.02
C GLU A 93 -3.13 -0.06 -14.20
N ARG A 94 -3.74 1.12 -14.28
CA ARG A 94 -3.43 2.14 -15.29
C ARG A 94 -1.97 2.58 -15.23
N MET A 95 -1.47 2.90 -14.04
CA MET A 95 -0.07 3.25 -13.83
C MET A 95 0.86 2.08 -14.20
N GLY A 96 0.54 0.87 -13.78
CA GLY A 96 1.29 -0.35 -14.11
C GLY A 96 1.35 -0.60 -15.62
N ALA A 97 0.25 -0.36 -16.35
CA ALA A 97 0.21 -0.46 -17.81
C ALA A 97 1.16 0.55 -18.47
N LEU A 98 1.15 1.81 -18.02
CA LEU A 98 2.04 2.85 -18.54
C LEU A 98 3.52 2.52 -18.30
N VAL A 99 3.85 1.97 -17.12
CA VAL A 99 5.22 1.52 -16.81
C VAL A 99 5.63 0.35 -17.70
N ARG A 100 4.74 -0.63 -17.92
CA ARG A 100 4.98 -1.75 -18.86
C ARG A 100 5.14 -1.30 -20.31
N GLN A 101 4.63 -0.13 -20.69
CA GLN A 101 4.84 0.46 -22.01
C GLN A 101 6.15 1.26 -22.11
N GLY A 102 7.01 1.22 -21.09
CA GLY A 102 8.27 1.96 -21.07
C GLY A 102 8.19 3.30 -20.31
N GLY A 103 7.07 3.60 -19.65
CA GLY A 103 6.99 4.68 -18.68
C GLY A 103 7.89 4.44 -17.47
N ILE A 104 7.98 5.45 -16.60
CA ILE A 104 8.79 5.39 -15.37
C ILE A 104 7.92 5.74 -14.18
N TYR A 105 7.83 4.84 -13.22
CA TYR A 105 7.21 5.15 -11.93
C TYR A 105 8.11 6.12 -11.16
N TRP A 106 7.55 7.16 -10.55
CA TRP A 106 8.33 8.09 -9.73
C TRP A 106 7.69 8.31 -8.37
N ARG A 107 8.54 8.59 -7.40
CA ARG A 107 8.15 9.00 -6.04
C ARG A 107 9.00 10.19 -5.60
N CYS A 108 8.39 11.16 -4.94
CA CYS A 108 9.10 12.23 -4.24
C CYS A 108 9.13 11.90 -2.74
N PRO A 109 10.31 11.65 -2.15
CA PRO A 109 10.41 11.37 -0.72
C PRO A 109 10.07 12.61 0.14
N ALA A 110 10.24 13.83 -0.40
CA ALA A 110 10.00 15.06 0.35
C ALA A 110 8.52 15.39 0.57
N CYS A 111 7.67 15.22 -0.45
CA CYS A 111 6.24 15.50 -0.34
C CYS A 111 5.34 14.26 -0.39
N GLY A 112 5.93 13.07 -0.53
CA GLY A 112 5.21 11.79 -0.62
C GLY A 112 4.42 11.57 -1.91
N SER A 113 4.37 12.55 -2.82
CA SER A 113 3.71 12.43 -4.12
C SER A 113 4.37 11.37 -4.99
N ASN A 114 3.59 10.70 -5.82
CA ASN A 114 4.05 9.68 -6.74
C ASN A 114 3.22 9.70 -8.02
N GLY A 115 3.69 8.99 -9.05
CA GLY A 115 2.98 8.85 -10.31
C GLY A 115 3.81 8.15 -11.38
N VAL A 116 3.46 8.37 -12.65
CA VAL A 116 4.17 7.79 -13.79
C VAL A 116 4.55 8.89 -14.78
N ILE A 117 5.81 8.91 -15.21
CA ILE A 117 6.26 9.68 -16.38
C ILE A 117 5.95 8.83 -17.61
N LEU A 118 5.18 9.41 -18.54
CA LEU A 118 4.74 8.71 -19.75
C LEU A 118 5.92 8.23 -20.62
N PRO A 119 5.77 7.09 -21.32
CA PRO A 119 6.78 6.61 -22.25
C PRO A 119 7.12 7.66 -23.33
N GLY A 120 8.38 7.69 -23.76
CA GLY A 120 8.85 8.61 -24.80
C GLY A 120 9.02 10.08 -24.36
N LYS A 121 8.64 10.46 -23.14
CA LYS A 121 8.92 11.81 -22.63
C LYS A 121 10.42 12.00 -22.38
N PRO A 122 10.99 13.20 -22.62
CA PRO A 122 12.43 13.45 -22.44
C PRO A 122 12.96 13.01 -21.07
N LEU A 123 12.20 13.27 -20.00
CA LEU A 123 12.58 12.85 -18.64
C LEU A 123 12.61 11.32 -18.49
N ALA A 124 11.67 10.59 -19.12
CA ALA A 124 11.68 9.13 -19.10
C ALA A 124 12.88 8.56 -19.88
N LEU A 125 13.22 9.15 -21.03
CA LEU A 125 14.38 8.72 -21.80
C LEU A 125 15.69 8.97 -21.06
N ALA A 126 15.84 10.13 -20.43
CA ALA A 126 17.02 10.50 -19.64
C ALA A 126 17.25 9.57 -18.45
N VAL A 127 16.21 9.29 -17.66
CA VAL A 127 16.31 8.39 -16.50
C VAL A 127 16.63 6.96 -16.94
N ARG A 128 16.04 6.47 -18.05
CA ARG A 128 16.37 5.14 -18.60
C ARG A 128 17.81 5.05 -19.06
N HIS A 129 18.32 6.08 -19.74
CA HIS A 129 19.71 6.15 -20.15
C HIS A 129 20.66 6.15 -18.94
N GLN A 130 20.36 6.94 -17.91
CA GLN A 130 21.14 7.00 -16.67
C GLN A 130 21.17 5.65 -15.94
N LEU A 131 20.04 4.93 -15.92
CA LEU A 131 19.94 3.60 -15.32
C LEU A 131 20.42 2.47 -16.23
N GLN A 132 20.86 2.78 -17.46
CA GLN A 132 21.25 1.80 -18.48
C GLN A 132 20.17 0.74 -18.75
N LEU A 133 18.89 1.15 -18.73
CA LEU A 133 17.74 0.28 -18.93
C LEU A 133 17.05 0.56 -20.26
N ALA A 134 17.03 -0.45 -21.14
CA ALA A 134 16.21 -0.41 -22.35
C ALA A 134 14.71 -0.53 -22.00
N ALA A 135 13.88 0.27 -22.66
CA ALA A 135 12.44 0.05 -22.66
C ALA A 135 12.13 -1.33 -23.29
N PRO A 136 11.08 -2.05 -22.84
CA PRO A 136 10.05 -1.65 -21.90
C PRO A 136 10.28 -2.11 -20.45
N LYS A 137 11.53 -2.45 -20.05
CA LYS A 137 11.79 -2.96 -18.68
C LYS A 137 11.23 -2.00 -17.62
N PRO A 138 10.34 -2.47 -16.70
CA PRO A 138 9.79 -1.63 -15.64
C PRO A 138 10.91 -0.99 -14.83
N CYS A 139 10.80 0.31 -14.58
CA CYS A 139 11.74 1.03 -13.73
C CYS A 139 11.03 2.09 -12.89
N GLY A 140 11.66 2.42 -11.75
CA GLY A 140 11.21 3.44 -10.82
C GLY A 140 12.36 4.38 -10.45
N VAL A 141 12.04 5.63 -10.11
CA VAL A 141 13.01 6.62 -9.67
C VAL A 141 12.48 7.46 -8.50
N GLU A 142 13.36 7.82 -7.58
CA GLU A 142 13.06 8.83 -6.57
C GLU A 142 13.50 10.20 -7.09
N LEU A 143 12.56 11.15 -7.18
CA LEU A 143 12.83 12.51 -7.64
C LEU A 143 13.21 13.40 -6.47
N THR A 144 14.22 14.24 -6.65
CA THR A 144 14.52 15.31 -5.68
C THR A 144 13.39 16.33 -5.63
N PRO A 145 13.30 17.18 -4.59
CA PRO A 145 12.31 18.26 -4.53
C PRO A 145 12.33 19.18 -5.77
N GLU A 146 13.50 19.42 -6.36
CA GLU A 146 13.69 20.25 -7.56
C GLU A 146 13.11 19.57 -8.81
N GLN A 147 13.20 18.25 -8.88
CA GLN A 147 12.71 17.45 -10.00
C GLN A 147 11.24 17.05 -9.86
N CYS A 148 10.68 17.10 -8.65
CA CYS A 148 9.32 16.69 -8.37
C CYS A 148 8.31 17.69 -8.98
N PRO A 149 7.39 17.27 -9.87
CA PRO A 149 6.41 18.15 -10.51
C PRO A 149 5.43 18.85 -9.55
N VAL A 150 5.34 18.37 -8.31
CA VAL A 150 4.49 18.93 -7.25
C VAL A 150 5.27 19.93 -6.41
N CYS A 151 6.51 19.61 -6.04
CA CYS A 151 7.35 20.50 -5.23
C CYS A 151 7.87 21.70 -6.05
N SER A 152 8.25 21.50 -7.31
CA SER A 152 8.80 22.56 -8.17
C SER A 152 7.79 23.66 -8.50
N LYS A 153 6.49 23.34 -8.49
CA LYS A 153 5.40 24.32 -8.70
C LYS A 153 5.05 25.15 -7.46
N ARG A 154 5.57 24.78 -6.28
CA ARG A 154 5.33 25.51 -5.03
C ARG A 154 6.41 26.55 -4.74
N ARG A 155 7.38 26.71 -5.64
CA ARG A 155 8.41 27.74 -5.59
C ARG A 155 8.03 28.92 -6.48
#